data_AF-A0A9E0IFS0-F1
#
_entry.id   AF-A0A9E0IFS0-F1
#
_cell.length_a   1.000
_cell.length_b   1.000
_cell.length_c   1.000
_cell.angle_alpha   90.00
_cell.angle_beta   90.00
_cell.angle_gamma   90.00
#
_symmetry.space_group_name_H-M   'P 1'
#
loop_
_entity.id
_entity.type
_entity.pdbx_description
1 polymer ?
#
loop_
_entity_poly.entity_id
_entity_poly.type
_entity_poly.pdbx_seq_one_letter_code
_entity_poly.pdbx_strand_id
1 'polypeptide(L)'
;MSNLMHTPGPWRWEFNKTSKSVYLVGGKPRFDKTVMQFGRWGMGHAVPLFNSHITGNQYNIMERLCDQPEWTKPFPDFEHHATWRMDVIHPDAVLMAAAPDLLADLREAATTLRRYEKSHRAKGTADSTEKAEVNASLAARFEATIAKATGITP
;
A
#
# COMPACT_ATOMS: atom_id res chain seq x y z
N MET A 1 -0.48 -18.39 9.31
CA MET A 1 -0.27 -17.45 8.19
C MET A 1 1.09 -16.81 8.39
N SER A 2 2.05 -17.04 7.49
CA SER A 2 3.30 -16.29 7.52
C SER A 2 2.94 -14.80 7.44
N ASN A 3 3.48 -13.97 8.34
CA ASN A 3 3.36 -12.52 8.25
C ASN A 3 4.08 -12.09 6.96
N LEU A 4 3.35 -12.00 5.85
CA LEU A 4 3.85 -11.40 4.61
C LEU A 4 4.06 -9.92 4.91
N MET A 5 5.27 -9.57 5.33
CA MET A 5 5.67 -8.20 5.56
C MET A 5 5.79 -7.50 4.21
N HIS A 6 5.14 -6.35 4.06
CA HIS A 6 5.33 -5.42 2.95
C HIS A 6 6.37 -4.36 3.34
N THR A 7 6.91 -3.65 2.35
CA THR A 7 7.88 -2.58 2.56
C THR A 7 7.22 -1.50 3.41
N PRO A 8 7.82 -1.06 4.54
CA PRO A 8 7.21 -0.03 5.37
C PRO A 8 6.99 1.29 4.61
N GLY A 9 5.94 2.02 4.97
CA GLY A 9 5.70 3.37 4.47
C GLY A 9 6.63 4.42 5.10
N PRO A 10 6.51 5.70 4.68
CA PRO A 10 5.64 6.18 3.60
C PRO A 10 6.20 5.81 2.22
N TRP A 11 5.32 5.53 1.26
CA TRP A 11 5.69 5.33 -0.15
C TRP A 11 5.45 6.60 -0.96
N ARG A 12 6.23 6.79 -2.02
CA ARG A 12 6.06 7.85 -3.01
C ARG A 12 6.59 7.42 -4.38
N TRP A 13 6.00 7.97 -5.42
CA TRP A 13 6.52 7.84 -6.78
C TRP A 13 7.63 8.86 -7.04
N GLU A 14 8.71 8.42 -7.67
CA GLU A 14 9.79 9.27 -8.13
C GLU A 14 10.03 9.05 -9.62
N PHE A 15 10.11 10.16 -10.35
CA PHE A 15 10.50 10.15 -11.76
C PHE A 15 11.88 10.78 -11.91
N ASN A 16 12.86 9.97 -12.31
CA ASN A 16 14.18 10.44 -12.69
C ASN A 16 14.18 10.82 -14.17
N LYS A 17 14.18 12.12 -14.45
CA LYS A 17 14.19 12.67 -15.83
C LYS A 17 15.47 12.31 -16.60
N THR A 18 16.60 12.21 -15.92
CA THR A 18 17.91 11.93 -16.55
C THR A 18 17.98 10.48 -17.02
N SER A 19 17.62 9.53 -16.17
CA SER A 19 17.60 8.10 -16.54
C SER A 19 16.31 7.65 -17.21
N LYS A 20 15.30 8.54 -17.27
CA LYS A 20 13.94 8.25 -17.76
C LYS A 20 13.32 7.04 -17.06
N SER A 21 13.45 7.00 -15.74
CA SER A 21 13.02 5.87 -14.92
C SER A 21 12.02 6.32 -13.87
N VAL A 22 11.07 5.44 -13.56
CA VAL A 22 10.08 5.64 -12.50
C VAL A 22 10.30 4.60 -11.41
N TYR A 23 10.30 5.04 -10.17
CA TYR A 23 10.48 4.23 -8.98
C TYR A 23 9.33 4.48 -8.03
N LEU A 24 8.86 3.42 -7.38
CA LEU A 24 8.16 3.54 -6.11
C LEU A 24 9.20 3.37 -5.02
N VAL A 25 9.36 4.38 -4.17
CA VAL A 25 10.32 4.36 -3.07
C VAL A 25 9.61 4.54 -1.75
N GLY A 26 10.18 4.02 -0.67
CA GLY A 26 9.62 4.14 0.66
C GLY A 26 10.48 3.54 1.77
N GLY A 27 9.91 3.48 2.96
CA GLY A 27 10.55 2.96 4.17
C GLY A 27 11.11 4.03 5.11
N LYS A 28 11.78 3.57 6.17
CA LYS A 28 12.59 4.38 7.11
C LYS A 28 13.82 3.56 7.56
N PRO A 29 14.98 3.68 6.89
CA PRO A 29 16.28 3.98 7.56
C PRO A 29 17.21 4.87 6.68
N ARG A 30 18.54 4.89 6.90
CA ARG A 30 19.55 5.86 6.40
C ARG A 30 19.47 6.29 4.91
N PHE A 31 18.79 5.52 4.06
CA PHE A 31 18.48 5.82 2.65
C PHE A 31 17.07 5.31 2.28
N ASP A 32 16.40 5.99 1.35
CA ASP A 32 15.11 5.53 0.79
C ASP A 32 15.28 4.16 0.12
N LYS A 33 14.41 3.19 0.45
CA LYS A 33 14.39 1.89 -0.22
C LYS A 33 13.56 1.99 -1.49
N THR A 34 14.01 1.38 -2.58
CA THR A 34 13.13 1.13 -3.73
C THR A 34 12.18 0.01 -3.35
N VAL A 35 10.87 0.31 -3.37
CA VAL A 35 9.79 -0.67 -3.19
C VAL A 35 9.60 -1.44 -4.49
N MET A 36 9.55 -0.70 -5.60
CA MET A 36 9.33 -1.23 -6.93
C MET A 36 9.99 -0.35 -7.98
N GLN A 37 10.51 -0.96 -9.04
CA GLN A 37 10.90 -0.25 -10.26
C GLN A 37 10.51 -1.05 -11.49
N PHE A 38 10.76 -0.51 -12.68
CA PHE A 38 10.53 -1.22 -13.94
C PHE A 38 11.85 -1.56 -14.62
N GLY A 39 11.92 -2.76 -15.18
CA GLY A 39 12.99 -3.20 -16.06
C GLY A 39 12.45 -3.52 -17.45
N ARG A 40 13.35 -3.56 -18.44
CA ARG A 40 13.01 -4.01 -19.79
C ARG A 40 12.73 -5.51 -19.78
N TRP A 41 11.68 -5.93 -20.48
CA TRP A 41 11.37 -7.33 -20.73
C TRP A 41 11.26 -7.60 -22.24
N GLY A 42 12.26 -8.27 -22.78
CA GLY A 42 12.41 -8.44 -24.23
C GLY A 42 12.50 -7.10 -24.96
N MET A 43 11.99 -7.05 -26.19
CA MET A 43 12.03 -5.85 -27.03
C MET A 43 10.79 -4.94 -26.89
N GLY A 44 9.66 -5.47 -26.42
CA GLY A 44 8.37 -4.77 -26.46
C GLY A 44 7.66 -4.56 -25.12
N HIS A 45 8.20 -5.06 -24.00
CA HIS A 45 7.50 -5.04 -22.72
C HIS A 45 8.39 -4.55 -21.57
N ALA A 46 7.75 -4.31 -20.43
CA ALA A 46 8.39 -4.02 -19.15
C ALA A 46 8.03 -5.12 -18.15
N VAL A 47 8.92 -5.34 -17.18
CA VAL A 47 8.68 -6.23 -16.05
C VAL A 47 8.84 -5.43 -14.76
N PRO A 48 7.95 -5.58 -13.77
CA PRO A 48 8.16 -5.00 -12.47
C PRO A 48 9.32 -5.71 -11.75
N LEU A 49 10.15 -4.94 -11.08
CA LEU A 49 11.14 -5.43 -10.14
C LEU A 49 10.71 -5.04 -8.74
N PHE A 50 10.76 -5.99 -7.82
CA PHE A 50 10.48 -5.78 -6.40
C PHE A 50 11.73 -6.04 -5.58
N ASN A 51 11.75 -5.50 -4.36
CA ASN A 51 12.84 -5.71 -3.43
C ASN A 51 12.69 -7.07 -2.75
N SER A 52 13.68 -7.96 -2.92
CA SER A 52 13.67 -9.30 -2.31
C SER A 52 13.89 -9.29 -0.80
N HIS A 53 14.37 -8.17 -0.25
CA HIS A 53 14.67 -7.94 1.16
C HIS A 53 13.81 -6.80 1.73
N ILE A 54 12.51 -7.08 1.80
CA ILE A 54 11.45 -6.15 2.21
C ILE A 54 11.78 -5.46 3.57
N THR A 55 12.35 -6.18 4.53
CA THR A 55 12.71 -5.66 5.87
C THR A 55 14.20 -5.76 6.17
N GLY A 56 14.68 -4.97 7.15
CA GLY A 56 16.09 -4.96 7.58
C GLY A 56 17.00 -3.99 6.83
N ASN A 57 18.29 -3.98 7.18
CA ASN A 57 19.35 -3.13 6.62
C ASN A 57 20.14 -3.82 5.50
N GLN A 58 19.54 -4.81 4.84
CA GLN A 58 20.15 -5.52 3.72
C GLN A 58 20.22 -4.62 2.47
N TYR A 59 21.06 -5.00 1.51
CA TYR A 59 21.14 -4.32 0.23
C TYR A 59 19.78 -4.33 -0.49
N ASN A 60 19.47 -3.23 -1.16
CA ASN A 60 18.25 -3.05 -1.95
C ASN A 60 18.36 -3.82 -3.27
N ILE A 61 18.30 -5.15 -3.19
CA ILE A 61 18.40 -6.04 -4.35
C ILE A 61 17.03 -6.09 -5.02
N MET A 62 16.99 -5.62 -6.26
CA MET A 62 15.77 -5.57 -7.07
C MET A 62 15.75 -6.78 -8.02
N GLU A 63 14.74 -7.62 -7.90
CA GLU A 63 14.61 -8.84 -8.70
C GLU A 63 13.37 -8.76 -9.58
N ARG A 64 13.46 -9.33 -10.79
CA ARG A 64 12.37 -9.29 -11.76
C ARG A 64 11.29 -10.29 -11.34
N LEU A 65 10.04 -9.85 -11.38
CA LEU A 65 8.90 -10.71 -11.08
C LEU A 65 8.91 -12.02 -11.89
N CYS A 66 9.32 -11.97 -13.16
CA CYS A 66 9.35 -13.15 -14.03
C CYS A 66 10.40 -14.20 -13.65
N ASP A 67 11.40 -13.85 -12.84
CA ASP A 67 12.45 -14.77 -12.42
C ASP A 67 12.17 -15.38 -11.04
N GLN A 68 11.13 -14.91 -10.34
CA GLN A 68 10.79 -15.32 -8.97
C GLN A 68 9.50 -16.13 -8.94
N PRO A 69 9.59 -17.47 -9.10
CA PRO A 69 8.39 -18.33 -9.15
C PRO A 69 7.57 -18.24 -7.87
N GLU A 70 8.19 -17.99 -6.71
CA GLU A 70 7.53 -17.82 -5.42
C GLU A 70 6.71 -16.54 -5.28
N TRP A 71 6.87 -15.58 -6.21
CA TRP A 71 6.08 -14.35 -6.25
C TRP A 71 4.86 -14.45 -7.15
N THR A 72 4.62 -15.61 -7.75
CA THR A 72 3.44 -15.85 -8.57
C THR A 72 2.76 -17.15 -8.20
N LYS A 73 1.48 -17.26 -8.50
CA LYS A 73 0.73 -18.52 -8.41
C LYS A 73 -0.35 -18.55 -9.48
N PRO A 74 -0.81 -19.74 -9.91
CA PRO A 74 -2.01 -19.81 -10.72
C PRO A 74 -3.21 -19.26 -9.94
N PHE A 75 -4.19 -18.71 -10.65
CA PHE A 75 -5.48 -18.42 -10.04
C PHE A 75 -6.18 -19.75 -9.71
N PRO A 76 -6.85 -19.86 -8.54
CA PRO A 76 -7.68 -21.02 -8.23
C PRO A 76 -8.68 -21.29 -9.35
N ASP A 77 -8.84 -22.55 -9.74
CA ASP A 77 -9.72 -23.04 -10.82
C ASP A 77 -9.29 -22.62 -12.25
N PHE A 78 -8.14 -21.96 -12.41
CA PHE A 78 -7.58 -21.54 -13.69
C PHE A 78 -6.12 -22.02 -13.88
N GLU A 79 -5.75 -23.16 -13.28
CA GLU A 79 -4.38 -23.69 -13.33
C GLU A 79 -3.91 -23.98 -14.76
N HIS A 80 -4.84 -24.36 -15.65
CA HIS A 80 -4.58 -24.57 -17.07
C HIS A 80 -4.19 -23.29 -17.84
N HIS A 81 -4.39 -22.11 -17.25
CA HIS A 81 -3.98 -20.82 -17.83
C HIS A 81 -2.63 -20.31 -17.30
N ALA A 82 -1.95 -21.07 -16.42
CA ALA A 82 -0.73 -20.61 -15.73
C ALA A 82 0.39 -20.13 -16.66
N THR A 83 0.41 -20.56 -17.93
CA THR A 83 1.43 -20.12 -18.90
C THR A 83 1.22 -18.69 -19.41
N TRP A 84 0.00 -18.14 -19.32
CA TRP A 84 -0.34 -16.81 -19.85
C TRP A 84 -1.13 -15.94 -18.87
N ARG A 85 -1.55 -16.50 -17.72
CA ARG A 85 -2.27 -15.81 -16.65
C ARG A 85 -1.87 -16.38 -15.29
N MET A 86 -1.16 -15.56 -14.52
CA MET A 86 -0.74 -15.85 -13.16
C MET A 86 -1.11 -14.70 -12.23
N ASP A 87 -1.41 -15.03 -10.99
CA ASP A 87 -1.56 -14.08 -9.90
C ASP A 87 -0.19 -13.69 -9.35
N VAL A 88 -0.07 -12.46 -8.85
CA VAL A 88 1.16 -11.93 -8.25
C VAL A 88 0.99 -11.83 -6.74
N ILE A 89 1.82 -12.55 -6.00
CA ILE A 89 1.72 -12.68 -4.54
C ILE A 89 2.86 -12.01 -3.77
N HIS A 90 3.68 -11.20 -4.46
CA HIS A 90 4.64 -10.34 -3.77
C HIS A 90 3.90 -9.40 -2.79
N PRO A 91 4.29 -9.30 -1.50
CA PRO A 91 3.54 -8.54 -0.49
C PRO A 91 3.24 -7.09 -0.87
N ASP A 92 4.21 -6.41 -1.49
CA ASP A 92 4.00 -5.03 -1.95
C ASP A 92 2.98 -4.93 -3.08
N ALA A 93 2.98 -5.90 -4.01
CA ALA A 93 2.02 -5.92 -5.12
C ALA A 93 0.60 -6.22 -4.62
N VAL A 94 0.47 -7.15 -3.67
CA VAL A 94 -0.79 -7.47 -3.01
C VAL A 94 -1.35 -6.24 -2.28
N LEU A 95 -0.51 -5.51 -1.54
CA LEU A 95 -0.93 -4.27 -0.87
C LEU A 95 -1.39 -3.20 -1.87
N MET A 96 -0.67 -3.03 -2.99
CA MET A 96 -1.09 -2.11 -4.06
C MET A 96 -2.44 -2.49 -4.66
N ALA A 97 -2.67 -3.79 -4.92
CA ALA A 97 -3.92 -4.29 -5.46
C ALA A 97 -5.10 -4.10 -4.48
N ALA A 98 -4.86 -4.21 -3.17
CA ALA A 98 -5.86 -3.99 -2.13
C ALA A 98 -6.15 -2.50 -1.83
N ALA A 99 -5.37 -1.56 -2.38
CA ALA A 99 -5.49 -0.14 -2.07
C ALA A 99 -6.89 0.47 -2.31
N PRO A 100 -7.66 0.10 -3.36
CA PRO A 100 -9.02 0.60 -3.55
C PRO A 100 -9.98 0.18 -2.42
N ASP A 101 -9.91 -1.08 -1.99
CA ASP A 101 -10.77 -1.60 -0.91
C ASP A 101 -10.41 -0.94 0.43
N LEU A 102 -9.11 -0.84 0.72
CA LEU A 102 -8.61 -0.12 1.91
C LEU A 102 -9.08 1.33 1.94
N LEU A 103 -9.11 2.02 0.79
CA LEU A 103 -9.60 3.38 0.69
C LEU A 103 -11.12 3.48 0.93
N ALA A 104 -11.89 2.51 0.45
CA ALA A 104 -13.33 2.44 0.69
C ALA A 104 -13.64 2.25 2.18
N ASP A 105 -12.97 1.28 2.81
CA ASP A 105 -13.11 0.98 4.24
C ASP A 105 -12.71 2.19 5.12
N LEU A 106 -11.63 2.89 4.76
CA LEU A 106 -11.20 4.10 5.48
C LEU A 106 -12.26 5.21 5.42
N ARG A 107 -12.95 5.39 4.28
CA ARG A 107 -14.03 6.38 4.14
C ARG A 107 -15.23 6.02 5.01
N GLU A 108 -15.61 4.76 5.03
CA GLU A 108 -16.70 4.28 5.88
C GLU A 108 -16.36 4.45 7.36
N ALA A 109 -15.13 4.07 7.75
CA ALA A 109 -14.65 4.23 9.12
C ALA A 109 -14.66 5.70 9.57
N ALA A 110 -14.12 6.62 8.75
CA ALA A 110 -14.15 8.05 9.03
C ALA A 110 -15.58 8.58 9.21
N THR A 111 -16.48 8.22 8.29
CA THR A 111 -17.90 8.62 8.34
C THR A 111 -18.59 8.10 9.61
N THR A 112 -18.35 6.83 9.96
CA THR A 112 -18.92 6.20 11.15
C THR A 112 -18.42 6.85 12.43
N LEU A 113 -17.13 7.18 12.51
CA LEU A 113 -16.55 7.87 13.66
C LEU A 113 -17.13 9.28 13.83
N ARG A 114 -17.35 10.03 12.73
CA ARG A 114 -18.04 11.33 12.79
C ARG A 114 -19.48 11.22 13.29
N ARG A 115 -20.19 10.16 12.93
CA ARG A 115 -21.53 9.88 13.45
C ARG A 115 -21.49 9.60 14.96
N TYR A 116 -20.53 8.80 15.42
CA TYR A 116 -20.38 8.50 16.85
C TYR A 116 -19.90 9.70 17.66
N GLU A 117 -19.00 10.54 17.13
CA GLU A 117 -18.63 11.84 17.71
C GLU A 117 -19.90 12.66 18.03
N LYS A 118 -20.76 12.89 17.04
CA LYS A 118 -22.01 13.65 17.22
C LYS A 118 -22.93 13.03 18.27
N SER A 119 -23.12 11.71 18.21
CA SER A 119 -23.96 10.98 19.17
C SER A 119 -23.43 11.09 20.60
N HIS A 120 -22.12 11.01 20.78
CA HIS A 120 -21.49 11.15 22.08
C HIS A 120 -21.55 12.59 22.61
N ARG A 121 -21.30 13.61 21.78
CA ARG A 121 -21.46 15.02 22.20
C ARG A 121 -22.88 15.35 22.64
N ALA A 122 -23.89 14.78 21.96
CA ALA A 122 -25.30 15.00 22.29
C ALA A 122 -25.70 14.49 23.69
N LYS A 123 -24.95 13.54 24.28
CA LYS A 123 -25.24 13.01 25.62
C LYS A 123 -24.82 13.95 26.75
N GLY A 124 -23.86 14.86 26.50
CA GLY A 124 -23.47 15.92 27.45
C GLY A 124 -22.85 15.47 28.77
N THR A 125 -22.50 14.19 28.94
CA THR A 125 -21.78 13.70 30.13
C THR A 125 -20.27 13.80 29.93
N ALA A 126 -19.51 13.88 31.02
CA ALA A 126 -18.04 13.92 30.96
C ALA A 126 -17.46 12.72 30.18
N ASP A 127 -17.87 11.49 30.51
CA ASP A 127 -17.48 10.26 29.80
C ASP A 127 -17.87 10.28 28.31
N SER A 128 -19.04 10.81 27.98
CA SER A 128 -19.45 10.93 26.58
C SER A 128 -18.62 11.97 25.82
N THR A 129 -18.20 13.04 26.49
CA THR A 129 -17.34 14.07 25.88
C THR A 129 -15.97 13.50 25.55
N GLU A 130 -15.37 12.73 26.46
CA GLU A 130 -14.09 12.04 26.22
C GLU A 130 -14.16 11.10 25.02
N LYS A 131 -15.23 10.29 24.93
CA LYS A 131 -15.47 9.40 23.77
C LYS A 131 -15.65 10.17 22.47
N ALA A 132 -16.30 11.33 22.51
CA ALA A 132 -16.43 12.18 21.33
C ALA A 132 -15.07 12.67 20.83
N GLU A 133 -14.18 13.10 21.73
CA GLU A 133 -12.84 13.59 21.35
C GLU A 133 -11.96 12.48 20.75
N VAL A 134 -12.05 11.25 21.29
CA VAL A 134 -11.37 10.08 20.68
C VAL A 134 -11.87 9.84 19.25
N ASN A 135 -13.20 9.82 19.05
CA ASN A 135 -13.78 9.63 17.73
C ASN A 135 -13.42 10.76 16.76
N ALA A 136 -13.42 12.00 17.22
CA ALA A 136 -13.03 13.17 16.42
C ALA A 136 -11.56 13.07 15.96
N SER A 137 -10.66 12.68 16.88
CA SER A 137 -9.23 12.52 16.60
C SER A 137 -8.97 11.39 15.59
N LEU A 138 -9.63 10.24 15.75
CA LEU A 138 -9.50 9.11 14.81
C LEU A 138 -10.08 9.46 13.44
N ALA A 139 -11.26 10.08 13.39
CA ALA A 139 -11.87 10.53 12.13
C ALA A 139 -10.95 11.50 11.38
N ALA A 140 -10.39 12.49 12.08
CA ALA A 140 -9.47 13.45 11.49
C ALA A 140 -8.20 12.78 10.91
N ARG A 141 -7.66 11.75 11.58
CA ARG A 141 -6.52 10.97 11.07
C ARG A 141 -6.87 10.20 9.80
N PHE A 142 -8.06 9.58 9.75
CA PHE A 142 -8.51 8.87 8.55
C PHE A 142 -8.81 9.83 7.40
N GLU A 143 -9.46 10.97 7.66
CA GLU A 143 -9.71 12.02 6.68
C GLU A 143 -8.40 12.56 6.07
N ALA A 144 -7.39 12.82 6.90
CA ALA A 144 -6.06 13.23 6.41
C ALA A 144 -5.40 12.14 5.54
N THR A 145 -5.59 10.87 5.90
CA THR A 145 -5.07 9.73 5.12
C THR A 145 -5.79 9.59 3.78
N ILE A 146 -7.12 9.73 3.77
CA ILE A 146 -7.96 9.73 2.56
C ILE A 146 -7.54 10.88 1.64
N ALA A 147 -7.43 12.10 2.18
CA ALA A 147 -7.01 13.29 1.46
C ALA A 147 -5.65 13.07 0.74
N LYS A 148 -4.68 12.53 1.49
CA LYS A 148 -3.39 12.14 0.91
C LYS A 148 -3.52 11.08 -0.19
N ALA A 149 -4.33 10.04 0.03
CA ALA A 149 -4.50 8.93 -0.92
C ALA A 149 -5.23 9.33 -2.20
N THR A 150 -6.13 10.31 -2.14
CA THR A 150 -6.91 10.79 -3.29
C THR A 150 -6.30 12.00 -3.99
N GLY A 151 -5.15 12.49 -3.52
CA GLY A 151 -4.51 13.70 -4.06
C GLY A 151 -5.30 14.98 -3.79
N ILE A 152 -6.32 14.93 -2.92
CA ILE A 152 -7.04 16.11 -2.44
C ILE A 152 -6.18 16.69 -1.32
N THR A 153 -5.33 17.66 -1.64
CA THR A 153 -4.62 18.40 -0.60
C THR A 153 -5.63 19.38 0.04
N PRO A 154 -5.65 19.58 1.37
CA PRO A 154 -6.39 20.71 1.96
C PRO A 154 -5.92 22.06 1.40
#